data_AF-A0A933XWB9-F1
#
_entry.id   AF-A0A933XWB9-F1
#
_cell.length_a   1.000
_cell.length_b   1.000
_cell.length_c   1.000
_cell.angle_alpha   90.00
_cell.angle_beta   90.00
_cell.angle_gamma   90.00
#
_symmetry.space_group_name_H-M   'P 1'
#
loop_
_entity.id
_entity.type
_entity.pdbx_description
1 polymer ?
#
loop_
_entity_poly.entity_id
_entity_poly.type
_entity_poly.pdbx_seq_one_letter_code
_entity_poly.pdbx_strand_id
1 'polypeptide(L)' 'MKLHPEILTKNGKKEFVVLPYEEFVALRELLADAEDILDLRAAKKKEAHRPSVGLKQVKDKFPSK' A
#
# COMPACT_ATOMS: atom_id res chain seq x y z
N MET A 1 -9.12 -10.02 -8.26
CA MET A 1 -9.32 -9.12 -9.41
C MET A 1 -8.95 -9.85 -10.67
N LYS A 2 -9.75 -9.77 -11.74
CA LYS A 2 -9.39 -10.28 -13.07
C LYS A 2 -9.00 -9.08 -13.92
N LEU A 3 -7.83 -9.14 -14.54
CA LEU A 3 -7.36 -8.13 -15.49
C LEU A 3 -7.62 -8.62 -16.90
N HIS A 4 -8.02 -7.71 -17.79
CA HIS A 4 -8.23 -7.98 -19.21
C HIS A 4 -7.30 -7.09 -20.05
N PRO A 5 -5.97 -7.33 -19.97
CA PRO A 5 -5.01 -6.54 -20.71
C PRO A 5 -5.01 -6.85 -22.20
N GLU A 6 -4.94 -5.81 -23.02
CA GLU A 6 -4.52 -5.92 -24.42
C GLU A 6 -3.03 -5.62 -24.52
N ILE A 7 -2.25 -6.55 -25.07
CA ILE A 7 -0.80 -6.42 -25.14
C ILE A 7 -0.39 -5.96 -26.52
N LEU A 8 0.25 -4.79 -26.59
CA LEU A 8 0.80 -4.25 -27.82
C LEU A 8 2.25 -4.71 -28.00
N THR A 9 2.52 -5.23 -29.19
CA THR A 9 3.82 -5.83 -29.54
C THR A 9 4.50 -4.96 -30.58
N LYS A 10 5.77 -4.59 -30.36
CA LYS A 10 6.61 -3.87 -31.32
C LYS A 10 7.88 -4.67 -31.56
N ASN A 11 8.25 -4.87 -32.82
CA ASN A 11 9.42 -5.67 -33.22
C ASN A 11 9.45 -7.08 -32.58
N GLY A 12 8.29 -7.71 -32.43
CA GLY A 12 8.15 -9.03 -31.81
C GLY A 12 8.30 -9.05 -30.28
N LYS A 13 8.48 -7.90 -29.62
CA LYS A 13 8.53 -7.78 -28.16
C LYS A 13 7.27 -7.09 -27.62
N LYS A 14 6.74 -7.64 -26.53
CA LYS A 14 5.62 -7.04 -25.79
C LYS A 14 6.15 -5.83 -25.04
N GLU A 15 5.80 -4.62 -25.50
CA GLU A 15 6.33 -3.36 -24.95
C GLU A 15 5.28 -2.60 -24.14
N PHE A 16 4.02 -2.66 -24.54
CA PHE A 16 2.96 -1.89 -23.89
C PHE A 16 1.77 -2.77 -23.56
N VAL A 17 1.03 -2.37 -22.54
CA VAL A 17 -0.24 -2.98 -22.16
C VAL A 17 -1.30 -1.89 -22.08
N VAL A 18 -2.44 -2.15 -22.69
CA VAL A 18 -3.64 -1.33 -22.54
C VAL A 18 -4.54 -2.03 -21.53
N LEU A 19 -4.88 -1.32 -20.48
CA LEU A 19 -5.80 -1.79 -19.45
C LEU A 19 -7.06 -0.92 -19.49
N PRO A 20 -8.26 -1.51 -19.28
CA PRO A 20 -9.45 -0.73 -18.94
C PRO A 20 -9.15 0.21 -17.76
N TYR A 21 -9.70 1.42 -17.82
CA TYR A 21 -9.38 2.45 -16.84
C TYR A 21 -9.70 2.02 -15.40
N GLU A 22 -10.86 1.40 -15.19
CA GLU A 22 -11.28 0.90 -13.88
C GLU A 22 -10.32 -0.16 -13.33
N GLU A 23 -9.81 -1.04 -14.20
CA GLU A 23 -8.84 -2.06 -13.81
C GLU A 23 -7.48 -1.45 -13.45
N PHE A 24 -7.06 -0.42 -14.17
CA PHE A 24 -5.84 0.33 -13.84
C PHE A 24 -5.97 1.04 -12.50
N VAL A 25 -7.10 1.70 -12.23
CA VAL A 25 -7.37 2.36 -10.94
C VAL A 25 -7.37 1.34 -9.80
N ALA A 26 -8.09 0.24 -9.94
CA ALA A 26 -8.13 -0.82 -8.93
C ALA A 26 -6.75 -1.44 -8.69
N LEU A 27 -5.92 -1.58 -9.74
CA LEU A 27 -4.54 -2.04 -9.59
C LEU A 27 -3.69 -1.06 -8.77
N ARG A 28 -3.86 0.25 -9.01
CA ARG A 28 -3.15 1.29 -8.26
C ARG A 28 -3.55 1.32 -6.79
N GLU A 29 -4.84 1.19 -6.50
CA GLU A 29 -5.34 1.13 -5.12
C GLU A 29 -4.77 -0.07 -4.38
N LEU A 30 -4.78 -1.25 -5.02
CA LEU A 30 -4.21 -2.46 -4.43
C LEU A 30 -2.70 -2.33 -4.13
N LEU A 31 -1.96 -1.65 -5.01
CA LEU A 31 -0.54 -1.38 -4.81
C LEU A 31 -0.32 -0.41 -3.64
N ALA A 32 -1.11 0.65 -3.53
CA ALA A 32 -1.05 1.59 -2.41
C ALA A 32 -1.34 0.90 -1.07
N ASP A 33 -2.40 0.06 -1.02
CA ASP A 33 -2.73 -0.72 0.17
C ASP A 33 -1.58 -1.66 0.59
N ALA A 34 -0.90 -2.26 -0.39
CA ALA A 34 0.25 -3.13 -0.14
C ALA A 34 1.44 -2.34 0.41
N GLU A 35 1.71 -1.14 -0.11
CA GLU A 35 2.74 -0.23 0.38
C GLU A 35 2.46 0.22 1.82
N ASP A 36 1.22 0.56 2.15
CA ASP A 36 0.81 0.91 3.52
C ASP A 36 1.08 -0.23 4.51
N ILE A 37 0.78 -1.48 4.12
CA ILE A 37 1.12 -2.66 4.94
C ILE A 37 2.63 -2.82 5.07
N LEU A 38 3.36 -2.55 3.97
CA LEU A 38 4.81 -2.32 3.89
C LEU A 38 5.33 -1.53 5.09
N ASP A 39 4.85 -0.32 5.15
CA ASP A 39 5.27 0.70 6.09
C ASP A 39 4.86 0.36 7.52
N LEU A 40 3.65 -0.17 7.73
CA LEU A 40 3.22 -0.63 9.04
C LEU A 40 4.11 -1.75 9.59
N ARG A 41 4.52 -2.70 8.74
CA ARG A 41 5.46 -3.78 9.13
C ARG A 41 6.84 -3.22 9.47
N ALA A 42 7.33 -2.28 8.67
CA ALA A 42 8.61 -1.63 8.92
C ALA A 42 8.59 -0.83 10.23
N ALA A 43 7.53 -0.06 10.48
CA ALA A 43 7.33 0.68 11.71
C ALA A 43 7.25 -0.24 12.93
N LYS A 44 6.46 -1.32 12.86
CA LYS A 44 6.40 -2.34 13.93
C LYS A 44 7.76 -2.94 14.24
N LYS A 45 8.57 -3.24 13.21
CA LYS A 45 9.92 -3.78 13.41
C LYS A 45 10.85 -2.78 14.10
N LYS A 46 10.78 -1.49 13.73
CA LYS A 46 11.55 -0.40 14.37
C LYS A 46 11.15 -0.18 15.83
N GLU A 47 9.86 -0.30 16.13
CA GLU A 47 9.30 -0.12 17.47
C GLU A 47 9.35 -1.39 18.34
N ALA A 48 9.72 -2.55 17.80
CA ALA A 48 9.65 -3.84 18.50
C ALA A 48 10.42 -3.91 19.83
N HIS A 49 11.48 -3.10 19.97
CA HIS A 49 12.31 -3.05 21.17
C HIS A 49 12.13 -1.75 21.96
N ARG A 50 11.19 -0.89 21.56
CA ARG A 50 10.91 0.35 22.27
C ARG A 50 9.95 0.10 23.43
N PRO A 51 10.13 0.78 24.57
CA PRO A 51 9.19 0.72 25.67
C PRO A 51 7.80 1.18 25.20
N SER A 52 6.78 0.36 25.47
CA SER A 52 5.39 0.77 25.23
C SER A 52 4.92 1.70 26.35
N VAL A 53 4.02 2.62 26.01
CA VAL A 53 3.35 3.49 26.99
C VAL A 53 1.93 3.00 27.22
N GLY A 54 1.48 3.04 28.48
CA GLY A 54 0.11 2.67 28.82
C GLY A 54 -0.91 3.67 28.28
N LEU A 55 -2.11 3.21 27.93
CA LEU A 55 -3.18 4.04 27.37
C LEU A 55 -3.51 5.27 28.24
N LYS A 56 -3.43 5.15 29.57
CA LYS A 56 -3.64 6.27 30.50
C LYS A 56 -2.60 7.39 30.26
N GLN A 57 -1.34 7.03 30.12
CA GLN A 57 -0.24 7.98 29.87
C GLN A 57 -0.37 8.67 28.51
N VAL A 58 -0.95 7.98 27.52
CA VAL A 58 -1.23 8.57 26.19
C VAL A 58 -2.36 9.60 26.30
N LYS A 59 -3.45 9.30 27.02
CA LYS A 59 -4.56 10.23 27.24
C LYS A 59 -4.14 11.49 28.00
N ASP A 60 -3.24 11.34 28.98
CA ASP A 60 -2.69 12.46 29.73
C ASP A 60 -1.77 13.34 28.85
N LYS A 61 -1.06 12.75 27.87
CA LYS A 61 -0.19 13.47 26.92
C LYS A 61 -0.93 14.12 25.74
N PHE A 62 -2.06 13.55 25.34
CA PHE A 62 -2.88 14.03 24.23
C PHE A 62 -4.34 14.18 24.69
N PRO A 63 -4.64 15.21 25.50
CA PRO A 63 -6.01 15.46 25.92
C PRO A 63 -6.87 15.80 24.70
N SER A 64 -7.98 15.09 24.54
CA SER A 64 -9.02 15.43 23.56
C SER A 64 -9.47 16.88 23.82
N LYS A 65 -9.46 17.71 22.78
CA LYS A 65 -10.14 19.01 22.82
C LYS A 65 -11.64 18.85 22.89
#